data_AF-A0A151NTN9-F1
#
_entry.id   AF-A0A151NTN9-F1
#
_cell.length_a   1.000
_cell.length_b   1.000
_cell.length_c   1.000
_cell.angle_alpha   90.00
_cell.angle_beta   90.00
_cell.angle_gamma   90.00
#
_symmetry.space_group_name_H-M   'P 1'
#
loop_
_entity.id
_entity.type
_entity.pdbx_description
1 polymer ?
#
loop_
_entity_poly.entity_id
_entity_poly.type
_entity_poly.pdbx_seq_one_letter_code
_entity_poly.pdbx_strand_id
1 'polypeptide(L)'
;MEDPDMAAYAGAQPVLMTALEVLGQNLQALTQIVGSQQQMFDQQQEWLRRGQVSFKMPKMTKDDDPEAYIEAFEHHALMTGLPQEHWASQLGALVVGVAQAAYRAIPREEAQDYERVKQAILY
;
A
#
# COMPACT_ATOMS: atom_id res chain seq x y z
N MET A 1 61.66 -37.97 -18.26
CA MET A 1 60.71 -36.98 -18.80
C MET A 1 59.82 -36.63 -17.62
N GLU A 2 60.29 -35.70 -16.78
CA GLU A 2 59.54 -35.20 -15.62
C GLU A 2 58.83 -33.93 -16.05
N ASP A 3 57.51 -33.92 -15.85
CA ASP A 3 56.61 -32.86 -16.28
C ASP A 3 56.82 -31.62 -15.38
N PRO A 4 57.36 -30.50 -15.91
CA PRO A 4 57.83 -29.38 -15.09
C PRO A 4 56.71 -28.39 -14.72
N ASP A 5 55.43 -28.77 -14.75
CA ASP A 5 54.31 -27.83 -14.62
C ASP A 5 53.47 -28.00 -13.34
N MET A 6 53.70 -29.05 -12.53
CA MET A 6 52.88 -29.35 -11.35
C MET A 6 52.94 -28.28 -10.24
N ALA A 7 54.06 -27.56 -10.09
CA ALA A 7 54.20 -26.49 -9.11
C ALA A 7 53.46 -25.20 -9.53
N ALA A 8 53.32 -24.96 -10.84
CA ALA A 8 52.57 -23.82 -11.37
C ALA A 8 51.05 -24.02 -11.20
N TYR A 9 50.56 -25.25 -11.40
CA TYR A 9 49.16 -25.59 -11.15
C TYR A 9 48.75 -25.47 -9.67
N ALA A 10 49.65 -25.83 -8.73
CA ALA A 10 49.37 -25.76 -7.30
C ALA A 10 49.21 -24.31 -6.77
N GLY A 11 49.94 -23.34 -7.34
CA GLY A 11 49.80 -21.91 -7.01
C GLY A 11 48.57 -21.23 -7.65
N ALA A 12 48.13 -21.73 -8.81
CA ALA A 12 46.97 -21.18 -9.54
C ALA A 12 45.62 -21.64 -8.96
N GLN A 13 45.54 -22.85 -8.39
CA GLN A 13 44.33 -23.41 -7.77
C GLN A 13 43.70 -22.55 -6.65
N PRO A 14 44.44 -22.05 -5.64
CA PRO A 14 43.87 -21.21 -4.59
C PRO A 14 43.43 -19.82 -5.10
N VAL A 15 44.10 -19.28 -6.11
CA VAL A 15 43.67 -18.04 -6.79
C VAL A 15 42.36 -18.26 -7.55
N LEU A 16 42.18 -19.43 -8.14
CA LEU A 16 40.96 -19.79 -8.88
C LEU A 16 39.77 -20.04 -7.93
N MET A 17 40.01 -20.63 -6.75
CA MET A 17 38.96 -20.77 -5.72
C MET A 17 38.51 -19.42 -5.16
N THR A 18 39.46 -18.53 -4.84
CA THR A 18 39.13 -17.18 -4.34
C THR A 18 38.39 -16.35 -5.40
N ALA A 19 38.74 -16.47 -6.68
CA ALA A 19 38.01 -15.81 -7.77
C ALA A 19 36.56 -16.32 -7.90
N LEU A 20 36.33 -17.64 -7.73
CA LEU A 20 34.99 -18.23 -7.75
C LEU A 20 34.13 -17.79 -6.55
N GLU A 21 34.72 -17.68 -5.37
CA GLU A 21 34.02 -17.18 -4.17
C GLU A 21 33.59 -15.72 -4.35
N VAL A 22 34.48 -14.86 -4.84
CA VAL A 22 34.18 -13.45 -5.12
C VAL A 22 33.09 -13.31 -6.17
N LEU A 23 33.10 -14.16 -7.21
CA LEU A 23 32.04 -14.18 -8.23
C LEU A 23 30.68 -14.55 -7.61
N GLY A 24 30.64 -15.57 -6.74
CA GLY A 24 29.44 -15.98 -6.03
C GLY A 24 28.89 -14.87 -5.12
N GLN A 25 29.76 -14.18 -4.39
CA GLN A 25 29.39 -13.04 -3.55
C GLN A 25 28.81 -11.88 -4.36
N ASN A 26 29.40 -11.57 -5.51
CA ASN A 26 28.88 -10.52 -6.39
C ASN A 26 27.50 -10.88 -6.96
N LEU A 27 27.28 -12.12 -7.38
CA LEU A 27 25.97 -12.58 -7.86
C LEU A 27 24.91 -12.49 -6.76
N GLN A 28 25.27 -12.84 -5.52
CA GLN A 28 24.38 -12.69 -4.37
C GLN A 28 24.06 -11.22 -4.10
N ALA A 29 25.07 -10.34 -4.10
CA ALA A 29 24.89 -8.91 -3.90
C ALA A 29 23.97 -8.28 -4.97
N LEU A 30 24.18 -8.63 -6.24
CA LEU A 30 23.33 -8.16 -7.35
C LEU A 30 21.88 -8.64 -7.19
N THR A 31 21.67 -9.88 -6.76
CA THR A 31 20.32 -10.41 -6.49
C THR A 31 19.61 -9.62 -5.39
N GLN A 32 20.33 -9.28 -4.31
CA GLN A 32 19.79 -8.48 -3.21
C GLN A 32 19.47 -7.04 -3.64
N ILE A 33 20.33 -6.44 -4.47
CA ILE A 33 20.10 -5.09 -5.02
C ILE A 33 18.84 -5.07 -5.88
N VAL A 34 18.69 -6.04 -6.79
CA VAL A 34 17.51 -6.14 -7.66
C VAL A 34 16.24 -6.37 -6.83
N GLY A 35 16.27 -7.29 -5.86
CA GLY A 35 15.13 -7.54 -4.97
C GLY A 35 14.72 -6.30 -4.16
N SER A 36 15.70 -5.56 -3.64
CA SER A 36 15.45 -4.32 -2.87
C SER A 36 14.88 -3.21 -3.75
N GLN A 37 15.36 -3.07 -4.99
CA GLN A 37 14.80 -2.10 -5.95
C GLN A 37 13.37 -2.45 -6.36
N GLN A 38 13.08 -3.73 -6.60
CA GLN A 38 11.74 -4.21 -6.92
C GLN A 38 10.76 -3.90 -5.77
N GLN A 39 11.14 -4.24 -4.53
CA GLN A 39 10.33 -3.96 -3.34
C GLN A 39 10.05 -2.46 -3.17
N MET A 40 11.07 -1.61 -3.37
CA MET A 40 10.91 -0.17 -3.29
C MET A 40 9.94 0.36 -4.37
N PHE A 41 10.02 -0.17 -5.59
CA PHE A 41 9.11 0.20 -6.66
C PHE A 41 7.67 -0.24 -6.37
N ASP A 42 7.47 -1.45 -5.87
CA ASP A 42 6.16 -1.96 -5.48
C ASP A 42 5.55 -1.14 -4.33
N GLN A 43 6.36 -0.76 -3.33
CA GLN A 43 5.92 0.13 -2.25
C GLN A 43 5.57 1.53 -2.77
N GLN A 44 6.34 2.07 -3.70
CA GLN A 44 6.07 3.37 -4.30
C GLN A 44 4.79 3.34 -5.15
N GLN A 45 4.58 2.27 -5.93
CA GLN A 45 3.36 2.04 -6.68
C GLN A 45 2.15 1.85 -5.78
N GLU A 46 2.28 1.10 -4.69
CA GLU A 46 1.23 0.92 -3.68
C GLU A 46 0.90 2.25 -3.00
N TRP A 47 1.91 3.04 -2.64
CA TRP A 47 1.71 4.38 -2.10
C TRP A 47 1.00 5.31 -3.09
N LEU A 48 1.39 5.27 -4.37
CA LEU A 48 0.73 6.01 -5.43
C LEU A 48 -0.70 5.53 -5.67
N ARG A 49 -0.97 4.21 -5.62
CA ARG A 49 -2.33 3.65 -5.71
C ARG A 49 -3.22 4.11 -4.56
N ARG A 50 -2.70 4.10 -3.33
CA ARG A 50 -3.38 4.65 -2.15
C ARG A 50 -3.69 6.14 -2.29
N GLY A 51 -2.82 6.89 -2.98
CA GLY A 51 -3.02 8.31 -3.26
C GLY A 51 -3.82 8.63 -4.54
N GLN A 52 -3.93 7.69 -5.49
CA GLN A 52 -4.50 7.94 -6.83
C GLN A 52 -6.03 7.87 -6.88
N VAL A 53 -6.68 7.18 -5.94
CA VAL A 53 -8.14 7.20 -5.87
C VAL A 53 -8.56 8.47 -5.13
N SER A 54 -8.52 9.61 -5.82
CA SER A 54 -9.29 10.76 -5.39
C SER A 54 -10.76 10.35 -5.49
N PHE A 55 -11.33 9.91 -4.36
CA PHE A 55 -12.75 9.64 -4.25
C PHE A 55 -13.49 10.97 -4.44
N LYS A 56 -14.06 11.17 -5.64
CA LYS A 56 -14.67 12.44 -6.05
C LYS A 56 -16.19 12.32 -6.06
N MET A 57 -16.76 12.48 -4.87
CA MET A 57 -18.19 12.64 -4.68
C MET A 57 -18.50 14.09 -4.27
N PRO A 58 -19.58 14.70 -4.78
CA PRO A 58 -20.06 15.98 -4.26
C PRO A 58 -20.31 15.89 -2.76
N LYS A 59 -20.08 16.98 -2.00
CA LYS A 59 -20.49 17.00 -0.59
C LYS A 59 -22.00 16.98 -0.46
N MET A 60 -22.48 16.39 0.62
CA MET A 60 -23.87 16.47 1.04
C MET A 60 -24.26 17.94 1.22
N THR A 61 -25.48 18.27 0.83
CA THR A 61 -26.13 19.55 1.07
C THR A 61 -27.09 19.43 2.26
N LYS A 62 -27.66 20.54 2.72
CA LYS A 62 -28.63 20.51 3.82
C LYS A 62 -29.99 19.95 3.40
N ASP A 63 -30.25 19.92 2.10
CA ASP A 63 -31.53 19.51 1.51
C ASP A 63 -31.49 18.04 1.06
N ASP A 64 -30.31 17.42 1.04
CA ASP A 64 -30.16 16.00 0.73
C ASP A 64 -30.71 15.13 1.86
N ASP A 65 -31.42 14.08 1.47
CA ASP A 65 -31.82 13.01 2.39
C ASP A 65 -30.58 12.18 2.79
N PRO A 66 -30.30 12.00 4.10
CA PRO A 66 -29.11 11.26 4.56
C PRO A 66 -29.06 9.81 4.08
N GLU A 67 -30.19 9.12 3.99
CA GLU A 67 -30.26 7.72 3.58
C GLU A 67 -29.94 7.58 2.10
N ALA A 68 -30.61 8.38 1.24
CA ALA A 68 -30.34 8.41 -0.20
C ALA A 68 -28.89 8.83 -0.52
N TYR A 69 -28.33 9.77 0.25
CA TYR A 69 -26.95 10.21 0.08
C TYR A 69 -25.96 9.09 0.43
N ILE A 70 -26.19 8.36 1.52
CA ILE A 70 -25.34 7.23 1.92
C ILE A 70 -25.42 6.10 0.90
N GLU A 71 -26.60 5.79 0.35
CA GLU A 71 -26.75 4.79 -0.71
C GLU A 71 -25.94 5.18 -1.97
N ALA A 72 -26.01 6.45 -2.39
CA ALA A 72 -25.22 6.97 -3.50
C ALA A 72 -23.71 6.90 -3.22
N PHE A 73 -23.29 7.13 -1.97
CA PHE A 73 -21.91 7.00 -1.53
C PHE A 73 -21.42 5.55 -1.65
N GLU A 74 -22.18 4.58 -1.14
CA GLU A 74 -21.84 3.16 -1.19
C GLU A 74 -21.69 2.67 -2.64
N HIS A 75 -22.65 3.04 -3.50
CA HIS A 75 -22.57 2.72 -4.92
C HIS A 75 -21.33 3.33 -5.58
N HIS A 76 -20.99 4.59 -5.27
CA HIS A 76 -19.79 5.23 -5.80
C HIS A 76 -18.49 4.61 -5.27
N ALA A 77 -18.45 4.23 -3.98
CA ALA A 77 -17.32 3.56 -3.35
C ALA A 77 -17.03 2.19 -4.00
N LEU A 78 -18.08 1.42 -4.28
CA LEU A 78 -17.96 0.16 -5.02
C LEU A 78 -17.45 0.39 -6.45
N MET A 79 -18.02 1.35 -7.18
CA MET A 79 -17.61 1.65 -8.56
C MET A 79 -16.17 2.15 -8.69
N THR A 80 -15.69 2.91 -7.71
CA THR A 80 -14.32 3.47 -7.70
C THR A 80 -13.30 2.56 -7.04
N GLY A 81 -13.73 1.43 -6.47
CA GLY A 81 -12.87 0.51 -5.74
C GLY A 81 -12.29 1.12 -4.47
N LEU A 82 -13.01 2.02 -3.80
CA LEU A 82 -12.60 2.59 -2.53
C LEU A 82 -12.51 1.47 -1.47
N PRO A 83 -11.34 1.23 -0.84
CA PRO A 83 -11.21 0.23 0.21
C PRO A 83 -12.14 0.55 1.40
N GLN A 84 -12.78 -0.49 1.96
CA GLN A 84 -13.82 -0.33 2.99
C GLN A 84 -13.29 0.35 4.26
N GLU A 85 -12.01 0.15 4.60
CA GLU A 85 -11.34 0.83 5.73
C GLU A 85 -11.32 2.36 5.61
N HIS A 86 -11.52 2.90 4.40
CA HIS A 86 -11.57 4.33 4.15
C HIS A 86 -12.99 4.91 4.14
N TRP A 87 -14.03 4.06 4.09
CA TRP A 87 -15.40 4.51 3.88
C TRP A 87 -15.87 5.47 4.98
N ALA A 88 -15.66 5.11 6.25
CA ALA A 88 -16.02 5.93 7.40
C ALA A 88 -15.41 7.34 7.33
N SER A 89 -14.10 7.41 7.01
CA SER A 89 -13.36 8.68 6.92
C SER A 89 -13.81 9.54 5.74
N GLN A 90 -14.09 8.93 4.59
CA GLN A 90 -14.55 9.62 3.39
C GLN A 90 -15.98 10.14 3.57
N LEU A 91 -16.88 9.31 4.10
CA LEU A 91 -18.26 9.72 4.39
C LEU A 91 -18.29 10.89 5.38
N GLY A 92 -17.52 10.82 6.47
CA GLY A 92 -17.42 11.90 7.47
C GLY A 92 -16.94 13.24 6.91
N ALA A 93 -16.09 13.22 5.88
CA ALA A 93 -15.60 14.44 5.20
C ALA A 93 -16.63 15.04 4.23
N LEU A 94 -17.57 14.23 3.76
CA LEU A 94 -18.57 14.57 2.76
C LEU A 94 -19.91 14.99 3.36
N VAL A 95 -20.30 14.44 4.50
CA VAL A 95 -21.52 14.84 5.21
C VAL A 95 -21.38 16.24 5.82
N VAL A 96 -22.52 16.92 5.98
CA VAL A 96 -22.62 18.28 6.53
C VAL A 96 -23.72 18.37 7.58
N GLY A 97 -23.80 19.51 8.28
CA GLY A 97 -24.91 19.80 9.20
C GLY A 97 -25.06 18.78 10.32
N VAL A 98 -26.29 18.27 10.51
CA VAL A 98 -26.64 17.32 11.58
C VAL A 98 -25.90 15.99 11.40
N ALA A 99 -25.82 15.47 10.18
CA ALA A 99 -25.07 14.25 9.87
C ALA A 99 -23.58 14.38 10.23
N GLN A 100 -22.97 15.54 9.97
CA GLN A 100 -21.58 15.79 10.37
C GLN A 100 -21.42 15.93 11.89
N ALA A 101 -22.40 16.52 12.58
CA ALA A 101 -22.39 16.61 14.03
C ALA A 101 -22.47 15.21 14.67
N ALA A 102 -23.34 14.35 14.14
CA ALA A 102 -23.44 12.94 14.53
C ALA A 102 -22.11 12.21 14.34
N TYR A 103 -21.49 12.31 13.15
CA TYR A 103 -20.16 11.72 12.91
C TYR A 103 -19.11 12.19 13.92
N ARG A 104 -19.07 13.49 14.23
CA ARG A 104 -18.09 14.07 15.18
C ARG A 104 -18.34 13.68 16.64
N ALA A 105 -19.54 13.22 16.99
CA ALA A 105 -19.87 12.75 18.33
C ALA A 105 -19.37 11.33 18.59
N ILE A 106 -18.99 10.58 17.55
CA ILE A 106 -18.48 9.21 17.66
C ILE A 106 -17.06 9.23 18.26
N PRO A 107 -16.74 8.37 19.24
CA PRO A 107 -15.39 8.20 19.75
C PRO A 107 -14.39 7.88 18.62
N ARG A 108 -13.15 8.39 18.72
CA ARG A 108 -12.14 8.24 17.66
C ARG A 108 -11.86 6.78 17.31
N GLU A 109 -11.94 5.90 18.30
CA GLU A 109 -11.71 4.47 18.19
C GLU A 109 -12.83 3.77 17.40
N GLU A 110 -14.04 4.34 17.42
CA GLU A 110 -15.23 3.82 16.75
C GLU A 110 -15.48 4.50 15.40
N ALA A 111 -14.93 5.69 15.18
CA ALA A 111 -15.07 6.47 13.95
C ALA A 111 -14.38 5.84 12.72
N GLN A 112 -13.69 4.71 12.89
CA GLN A 112 -13.15 3.88 11.81
C GLN A 112 -14.15 2.81 11.32
N ASP A 113 -15.16 2.50 12.13
CA ASP A 113 -16.19 1.51 11.80
C ASP A 113 -17.27 2.20 10.96
N TYR A 114 -17.38 1.78 9.70
CA TYR A 114 -18.33 2.33 8.75
C TYR A 114 -19.79 2.14 9.20
N GLU A 115 -20.14 0.97 9.74
CA GLU A 115 -21.51 0.68 10.15
C GLU A 115 -21.91 1.53 11.35
N ARG A 116 -20.99 1.77 12.29
CA ARG A 116 -21.18 2.71 13.40
C ARG A 116 -21.44 4.13 12.89
N VAL A 117 -20.66 4.58 11.91
CA VAL A 117 -20.82 5.91 11.31
C VAL A 117 -22.15 6.04 10.58
N LYS A 118 -22.52 5.05 9.76
CA LYS A 118 -23.79 5.01 9.04
C LYS A 118 -24.96 5.08 10.00
N GLN A 119 -24.96 4.25 11.05
CA GLN A 119 -26.00 4.26 12.07
C GLN A 119 -26.12 5.61 12.77
N ALA A 120 -25.00 6.22 13.16
CA ALA A 120 -25.02 7.52 13.84
C ALA A 120 -25.56 8.66 12.95
N ILE A 121 -25.34 8.61 11.63
CA ILE A 121 -25.83 9.63 10.70
C ILE A 121 -27.35 9.49 10.47
N LEU A 122 -27.88 8.27 10.51
CA LEU A 122 -29.28 7.98 10.22
C LEU A 122 -30.22 8.09 11.43
N TYR A 123 -29.69 8.26 12.64
CA TYR A 123 -30.45 8.26 13.91
C TYR A 123 -30.40 9.63 14.60
#